data_AF-A0A519I9I8-F1
#
_entry.id   AF-A0A519I9I8-F1
#
_cell.length_a   1.000
_cell.length_b   1.000
_cell.length_c   1.000
_cell.angle_alpha   90.00
_cell.angle_beta   90.00
_cell.angle_gamma   90.00
#
_symmetry.space_group_name_H-M   'P 1'
#
loop_
_entity.id
_entity.type
_entity.pdbx_description
1 polymer ?
#
loop_
_entity_poly.entity_id
_entity_poly.type
_entity_poly.pdbx_seq_one_letter_code
_entity_poly.pdbx_strand_id
1 'polypeptide(L)'
;MYAVIAFAALPLFIGALLSDWMYSTSFQVQWINFSSWLLAGALVLTGFALLFAVVSLVRRRGSAVAVMLLAATFVLGFIDALVHARDAGATMPTGLMLSVVVALLAAAASVLGLIALRRRLA
;
A
#
# COMPACT_ATOMS: atom_id res chain seq x y z
N MET A 1 -3.54 -2.03 16.79
CA MET A 1 -2.48 -2.83 16.13
C MET A 1 -2.49 -2.61 14.63
N TYR A 2 -3.58 -2.92 13.90
CA TYR A 2 -3.62 -2.74 12.44
C TYR A 2 -3.28 -1.32 11.94
N ALA A 3 -3.67 -0.26 12.67
CA ALA A 3 -3.38 1.13 12.30
C ALA A 3 -1.88 1.46 12.22
N VAL A 4 -1.07 0.93 13.15
CA VAL A 4 0.37 1.17 13.18
C VAL A 4 1.05 0.41 12.04
N ILE A 5 0.62 -0.82 11.76
CA ILE A 5 1.15 -1.62 10.66
C ILE A 5 0.79 -0.99 9.30
N ALA A 6 -0.44 -0.50 9.15
CA ALA A 6 -0.87 0.23 7.96
C ALA A 6 -0.04 1.51 7.76
N PHE A 7 0.28 2.24 8.83
CA PHE A 7 1.17 3.40 8.76
C PHE A 7 2.62 3.00 8.43
N ALA A 8 3.11 1.87 8.94
CA ALA A 8 4.45 1.36 8.61
C ALA A 8 4.59 0.92 7.14
N ALA A 9 3.50 0.51 6.49
CA ALA A 9 3.48 0.19 5.06
C ALA A 9 3.50 1.44 4.15
N LEU A 10 3.04 2.59 4.66
CA LEU A 10 2.87 3.81 3.87
C LEU A 10 4.18 4.34 3.24
N PRO A 11 5.32 4.43 3.96
CA PRO A 11 6.59 4.83 3.36
C PRO A 11 7.06 3.93 2.22
N LEU A 12 6.72 2.63 2.25
CA LEU A 12 7.09 1.69 1.20
C LEU A 12 6.29 1.97 -0.09
N PHE A 13 4.98 2.23 0.02
CA PHE A 13 4.17 2.64 -1.14
C PHE A 13 4.60 4.01 -1.69
N ILE A 14 4.95 4.96 -0.82
CA ILE A 14 5.48 6.27 -1.27
C ILE A 14 6.83 6.09 -1.97
N GLY A 15 7.72 5.25 -1.43
CA GLY A 15 9.00 4.96 -2.05
C GLY A 15 8.85 4.28 -3.42
N ALA A 16 7.89 3.36 -3.57
CA ALA A 16 7.56 2.75 -4.86
C ALA A 16 7.09 3.81 -5.86
N LEU A 17 6.14 4.67 -5.47
CA LEU A 17 5.67 5.79 -6.30
C LEU A 17 6.81 6.74 -6.74
N LEU A 18 7.69 7.12 -5.82
CA LEU A 18 8.85 7.98 -6.15
C LEU A 18 9.80 7.28 -7.13
N SER A 19 9.99 5.97 -6.97
CA SER A 19 10.83 5.17 -7.87
C SER A 19 10.22 5.08 -9.26
N ASP A 20 8.91 4.83 -9.36
CA ASP A 20 8.19 4.81 -10.63
C ASP A 20 8.28 6.15 -11.36
N TRP A 21 8.15 7.25 -10.61
CA TRP A 21 8.30 8.59 -11.15
C TRP A 21 9.72 8.83 -11.69
N MET A 22 10.75 8.41 -10.95
CA MET A 22 12.13 8.49 -11.40
C MET A 22 12.38 7.60 -12.63
N TYR A 23 11.81 6.40 -12.71
CA TYR A 23 11.89 5.57 -13.91
C TYR A 23 11.21 6.22 -15.11
N SER A 24 10.03 6.81 -14.92
CA SER A 24 9.25 7.42 -16.02
C SER A 24 9.96 8.58 -16.72
N THR A 25 10.94 9.19 -16.05
CA THR A 25 11.73 10.32 -16.57
C THR A 25 13.14 9.92 -16.97
N SER A 26 13.78 9.00 -16.27
CA SER A 26 15.18 8.60 -16.50
C SER A 26 15.38 7.31 -17.28
N PHE A 27 14.35 6.45 -17.37
CA PHE A 27 14.39 5.10 -17.94
C PHE A 27 15.44 4.15 -17.33
N GLN A 28 15.98 4.49 -16.15
CA GLN A 28 16.98 3.66 -15.46
C GLN A 28 16.31 2.49 -14.74
N VAL A 29 16.56 1.25 -15.19
CA VAL A 29 15.90 0.01 -14.71
C VAL A 29 16.03 -0.23 -13.20
N GLN A 30 17.07 0.31 -12.54
CA GLN A 30 17.24 0.18 -11.09
C GLN A 30 16.06 0.78 -10.29
N TRP A 31 15.40 1.82 -10.81
CA TRP A 31 14.23 2.39 -10.18
C TRP A 31 13.04 1.42 -10.16
N ILE A 32 12.78 0.73 -11.28
CA ILE A 32 11.73 -0.29 -11.35
C ILE A 32 12.03 -1.47 -10.43
N ASN A 33 13.30 -1.90 -10.34
CA ASN A 33 13.70 -2.96 -9.41
C ASN A 33 13.42 -2.54 -7.96
N PHE A 34 13.77 -1.30 -7.60
CA PHE A 34 13.52 -0.78 -6.26
C PHE A 34 12.02 -0.68 -5.95
N SER A 35 11.22 -0.17 -6.89
CA SER A 35 9.76 -0.12 -6.78
C SER A 35 9.15 -1.51 -6.52
N SER A 36 9.61 -2.52 -7.27
CA SER A 36 9.15 -3.91 -7.15
C SER A 36 9.39 -4.49 -5.75
N TRP A 37 10.57 -4.26 -5.16
CA TRP A 37 10.89 -4.72 -3.81
C TRP A 37 10.13 -3.96 -2.73
N LEU A 38 9.95 -2.65 -2.90
CA LEU A 38 9.17 -1.84 -1.97
C LEU A 38 7.69 -2.23 -1.97
N LEU A 39 7.10 -2.45 -3.14
CA LEU A 39 5.72 -2.96 -3.29
C LEU A 39 5.56 -4.32 -2.61
N ALA A 40 6.50 -5.25 -2.81
CA ALA A 40 6.47 -6.55 -2.14
C ALA A 40 6.48 -6.42 -0.61
N GLY A 41 7.39 -5.60 -0.06
CA GLY A 41 7.43 -5.32 1.38
C GLY A 41 6.15 -4.65 1.90
N ALA A 42 5.62 -3.68 1.14
CA ALA A 42 4.40 -2.97 1.48
C ALA A 42 3.19 -3.93 1.54
N LEU A 43 3.10 -4.88 0.61
CA LEU A 43 2.05 -5.89 0.57
C LEU A 43 2.11 -6.84 1.76
N VAL A 44 3.30 -7.25 2.19
CA VAL A 44 3.44 -8.09 3.40
C VAL A 44 2.88 -7.36 4.62
N LEU A 45 3.29 -6.11 4.84
CA LEU A 45 2.79 -5.30 5.97
C LEU A 45 1.28 -5.03 5.85
N THR A 46 0.81 -4.65 4.67
CA THR A 46 -0.62 -4.38 4.43
C THR A 46 -1.46 -5.65 4.60
N GLY A 47 -0.95 -6.82 4.22
CA GLY A 47 -1.59 -8.11 4.46
C GLY A 47 -1.76 -8.39 5.95
N PHE A 48 -0.72 -8.20 6.76
CA PHE A 48 -0.85 -8.30 8.22
C PHE A 48 -1.82 -7.27 8.80
N ALA A 49 -1.77 -6.02 8.33
CA ALA A 49 -2.71 -4.99 8.76
C ALA A 49 -4.16 -5.39 8.46
N LEU A 50 -4.43 -5.92 7.25
CA LEU A 50 -5.73 -6.39 6.83
C LEU A 50 -6.21 -7.57 7.68
N LEU A 51 -5.36 -8.57 7.94
CA LEU A 51 -5.68 -9.71 8.81
C LEU A 51 -6.12 -9.24 10.20
N PHE A 52 -5.34 -8.36 10.84
CA PHE A 52 -5.70 -7.83 12.15
C PHE A 52 -6.95 -6.95 12.12
N ALA A 53 -7.17 -6.20 11.04
CA ALA A 53 -8.38 -5.41 10.86
C ALA A 53 -9.62 -6.31 10.76
N VAL A 54 -9.56 -7.40 9.98
CA VAL A 54 -10.64 -8.40 9.86
C VAL A 54 -10.91 -9.07 11.21
N VAL A 55 -9.88 -9.53 11.91
CA VAL A 55 -10.03 -10.12 13.26
C VAL A 55 -10.70 -9.11 14.22
N SER A 56 -10.33 -7.84 14.15
CA SER A 56 -10.97 -6.80 14.98
C SER A 56 -12.45 -6.60 14.63
N LEU A 57 -12.81 -6.68 13.34
CA LEU A 57 -14.17 -6.53 12.85
C LEU A 57 -15.05 -7.70 13.30
N VAL A 58 -14.57 -8.94 13.16
CA VAL A 58 -15.28 -10.16 13.63
C VAL A 58 -15.52 -10.10 15.14
N ARG A 59 -14.57 -9.56 15.91
CA ARG A 59 -14.71 -9.34 17.36
C ARG A 59 -15.60 -8.12 17.73
N ARG A 60 -16.30 -7.52 16.75
CA ARG A 60 -17.14 -6.31 16.89
C ARG A 60 -16.40 -5.11 17.50
N ARG A 61 -15.09 -5.06 17.32
CA ARG A 61 -14.20 -4.00 17.80
C ARG A 61 -13.54 -3.26 16.64
N GLY A 62 -13.84 -3.59 15.39
CA GLY A 62 -13.24 -3.02 14.18
C GLY A 62 -14.21 -2.15 13.38
N SER A 63 -13.68 -1.47 12.36
CA SER A 63 -14.47 -0.66 11.42
C SER A 63 -14.51 -1.37 10.06
N ALA A 64 -15.70 -1.58 9.52
CA ALA A 64 -15.87 -2.14 8.17
C ALA A 64 -15.20 -1.25 7.12
N VAL A 65 -15.25 0.08 7.30
CA VAL A 65 -14.59 1.05 6.42
C VAL A 65 -13.07 0.86 6.40
N ALA A 66 -12.47 0.62 7.57
CA ALA A 66 -11.03 0.37 7.65
C ALA A 66 -10.63 -0.93 6.95
N VAL A 67 -11.44 -1.99 7.08
CA VAL A 67 -11.22 -3.26 6.37
C VAL A 67 -11.37 -3.08 4.87
N MET A 68 -12.40 -2.37 4.40
CA MET A 68 -12.61 -2.13 2.97
C MET A 68 -11.47 -1.31 2.35
N LEU A 69 -10.99 -0.27 3.03
CA LEU A 69 -9.84 0.50 2.57
C LEU A 69 -8.57 -0.35 2.49
N LEU A 70 -8.25 -1.10 3.55
CA LEU A 70 -7.06 -1.98 3.54
C LEU A 70 -7.16 -3.08 2.49
N ALA A 71 -8.36 -3.62 2.26
CA ALA A 71 -8.60 -4.60 1.20
C ALA A 71 -8.38 -3.99 -0.18
N ALA A 72 -8.90 -2.78 -0.43
CA ALA A 72 -8.67 -2.06 -1.68
C ALA A 72 -7.18 -1.75 -1.90
N THR A 73 -6.47 -1.25 -0.88
CA THR A 73 -5.02 -1.04 -0.92
C THR A 73 -4.27 -2.32 -1.25
N PHE A 74 -4.62 -3.43 -0.59
CA PHE A 74 -3.95 -4.72 -0.78
C PHE A 74 -4.19 -5.28 -2.19
N VAL A 75 -5.44 -5.27 -2.67
CA VAL A 75 -5.79 -5.82 -3.99
C VAL A 75 -5.14 -5.00 -5.10
N LEU A 76 -5.24 -3.66 -5.05
CA LEU A 76 -4.63 -2.81 -6.07
C LEU A 76 -3.11 -2.85 -6.00
N GLY A 77 -2.51 -2.88 -4.81
CA GLY A 77 -1.07 -3.05 -4.65
C GLY A 77 -0.58 -4.41 -5.17
N PHE A 78 -1.38 -5.46 -5.03
CA PHE A 78 -1.06 -6.78 -5.58
C PHE A 78 -1.10 -6.76 -7.11
N ILE A 79 -2.10 -6.12 -7.71
CA ILE A 79 -2.16 -5.91 -9.16
C ILE A 79 -0.94 -5.10 -9.62
N ASP A 80 -0.56 -4.06 -8.89
CA ASP A 80 0.63 -3.26 -9.18
C ASP A 80 1.92 -4.09 -9.15
N ALA A 81 2.07 -4.97 -8.15
CA ALA A 81 3.19 -5.90 -8.09
C ALA A 81 3.22 -6.87 -9.29
N LEU A 82 2.07 -7.31 -9.80
CA LEU A 82 1.99 -8.12 -11.01
C LEU A 82 2.34 -7.32 -12.28
N VAL A 83 2.02 -6.02 -12.33
CA VAL A 83 2.45 -5.13 -13.42
C VAL A 83 3.97 -4.94 -13.38
N HIS A 84 4.55 -4.80 -12.20
CA HIS A 84 5.99 -4.72 -11.97
C HIS A 84 6.75 -6.02 -12.26
N ALA A 85 6.05 -7.16 -12.32
CA ALA A 85 6.63 -8.44 -12.74
C ALA A 85 6.83 -8.56 -14.27
N ARG A 86 6.38 -7.58 -15.05
CA ARG A 86 6.63 -7.49 -16.50
C ARG A 86 8.03 -6.97 -16.77
N ASP A 87 8.46 -7.07 -18.03
CA ASP A 87 9.67 -6.36 -18.47
C ASP A 87 9.51 -4.85 -18.22
N ALA A 88 10.61 -4.21 -17.81
CA ALA A 88 10.61 -2.81 -17.37
C ALA A 88 9.93 -1.84 -18.36
N GLY A 89 10.14 -2.05 -19.66
CA GLY A 89 9.52 -1.23 -20.71
C GLY A 89 8.01 -1.42 -20.86
N ALA A 90 7.45 -2.53 -20.38
CA ALA A 90 6.02 -2.85 -20.39
C ALA A 90 5.31 -2.52 -19.07
N THR A 91 6.06 -2.12 -18.04
CA THR A 91 5.53 -1.70 -16.72
C THR A 91 4.85 -0.34 -16.80
N MET A 92 5.38 0.57 -17.62
CA MET A 92 4.87 1.94 -17.76
C MET A 92 3.91 2.09 -18.94
N PRO A 93 2.91 2.99 -18.84
CA PRO A 93 2.62 3.91 -17.73
C PRO A 93 1.77 3.32 -16.60
N THR A 94 1.30 2.08 -16.74
CA THR A 94 0.32 1.47 -15.83
C THR A 94 0.83 1.35 -14.39
N GLY A 95 2.10 0.96 -14.18
CA GLY A 95 2.70 0.87 -12.85
C GLY A 95 2.66 2.20 -12.10
N LEU A 96 3.07 3.30 -12.73
CA LEU A 96 3.00 4.64 -12.14
C LEU A 96 1.57 5.06 -11.76
N MET A 97 0.59 4.76 -12.61
CA MET A 97 -0.81 5.08 -12.29
C MET A 97 -1.32 4.28 -11.08
N LEU A 98 -0.97 3.00 -11.00
CA LEU A 98 -1.34 2.14 -9.88
C LEU A 98 -0.64 2.56 -8.60
N SER A 99 0.65 2.89 -8.63
CA SER A 99 1.40 3.30 -7.44
C SER A 99 0.88 4.61 -6.85
N VAL A 100 0.42 5.56 -7.68
CA VAL A 100 -0.30 6.77 -7.20
C VAL A 100 -1.57 6.38 -6.44
N VAL A 101 -2.42 5.54 -7.05
CA VAL A 101 -3.71 5.14 -6.45
C VAL A 101 -3.49 4.39 -5.13
N VAL A 102 -2.55 3.44 -5.12
CA VAL A 102 -2.25 2.62 -3.95
C VAL A 102 -1.64 3.46 -2.83
N ALA A 103 -0.75 4.41 -3.13
CA ALA A 103 -0.19 5.32 -2.15
C ALA A 103 -1.27 6.20 -1.48
N LEU A 104 -2.23 6.72 -2.25
CA LEU A 104 -3.35 7.51 -1.72
C LEU A 104 -4.28 6.66 -0.83
N LEU A 105 -4.60 5.44 -1.25
CA LEU A 105 -5.41 4.52 -0.45
C LEU A 105 -4.70 4.13 0.85
N ALA A 106 -3.40 3.82 0.78
CA ALA A 106 -2.58 3.54 1.95
C ALA A 106 -2.59 4.73 2.91
N ALA A 107 -2.38 5.95 2.42
CA ALA A 107 -2.41 7.16 3.24
C ALA A 107 -3.77 7.35 3.94
N ALA A 108 -4.87 7.18 3.20
CA ALA A 108 -6.22 7.26 3.76
C ALA A 108 -6.45 6.19 4.85
N ALA A 109 -6.04 4.95 4.60
CA ALA A 109 -6.14 3.86 5.56
C ALA A 109 -5.32 4.13 6.83
N SER A 110 -4.09 4.65 6.69
CA SER A 110 -3.22 4.99 7.82
C SER A 110 -3.82 6.13 8.66
N VAL A 111 -4.26 7.23 8.03
CA VAL A 111 -4.84 8.39 8.73
C VAL A 111 -6.10 7.99 9.49
N LEU A 112 -7.04 7.31 8.84
CA LEU A 112 -8.28 6.87 9.49
C LEU A 112 -8.02 5.85 10.60
N GLY A 113 -7.06 4.94 10.41
CA GLY A 113 -6.63 3.99 11.43
C GLY A 113 -6.05 4.69 12.66
N LEU A 114 -5.19 5.69 12.47
CA LEU A 114 -4.57 6.44 13.57
C LEU A 114 -5.59 7.33 14.30
N ILE A 115 -6.52 7.98 13.58
CA ILE A 115 -7.62 8.73 14.20
C ILE A 115 -8.49 7.81 15.07
N ALA A 116 -8.85 6.64 14.55
CA ALA A 116 -9.65 5.66 15.29
C ALA A 116 -8.90 5.11 16.52
N LEU A 117 -7.58 4.95 16.44
CA LEU A 117 -6.75 4.58 17.57
C LEU A 117 -6.72 5.68 18.64
N ARG A 118 -6.50 6.94 18.25
CA ARG A 118 -6.49 8.08 19.17
C ARG A 118 -7.80 8.21 19.95
N ARG A 119 -8.95 8.04 19.28
CA ARG A 119 -10.29 8.08 19.91
C ARG A 119 -10.54 6.98 20.94
N ARG A 120 -9.75 5.89 20.95
CA ARG A 120 -9.84 4.81 21.95
C ARG A 120 -8.94 5.01 23.15
N LEU A 121 -7.93 5.86 23.02
CA LEU A 121 -6.93 6.13 24.05
C LEU A 121 -7.25 7.40 24.85
N ALA A 122 -8.06 8.30 24.30
CA ALA A 122 -8.65 9.44 24.99
C ALA A 122 -9.93 9.01 25.72
#